data_AF-A0A2H3DDN5-F1
#
_entry.id   AF-A0A2H3DDN5-F1
#
_cell.length_a   1.000
_cell.length_b   1.000
_cell.length_c   1.000
_cell.angle_alpha   90.00
_cell.angle_beta   90.00
_cell.angle_gamma   90.00
#
_symmetry.space_group_name_H-M   'P 1'
#
loop_
_entity.id
_entity.type
_entity.pdbx_description
1 polymer ?
#
loop_
_entity_poly.entity_id
_entity_poly.type
_entity_poly.pdbx_seq_one_letter_code
_entity_poly.pdbx_strand_id
1 'polypeptide(L)'
;MAEAGLTFVRVSHHCVDEKYRPMKSKMPSEVATLRYLKRHTSIAVPDALVYDSDSDNRVGGAWMIMEALDGDAMVSVWDSLTREQKHKLTFAMGDMYLSILSLLFNVIRSIYEDRGSFFIGPIVTMQTSQAPDTAPRPNKCGPFHSTAD
;
A
#
# COMPACT_ATOMS: atom_id res chain seq x y z
N MET A 1 13.21 12.62 -23.48
CA MET A 1 13.63 11.85 -22.30
C MET A 1 13.03 12.56 -21.11
N ALA A 2 11.92 12.06 -20.58
CA ALA A 2 11.28 12.65 -19.40
C ALA A 2 12.14 12.33 -18.19
N GLU A 3 12.48 13.33 -17.38
CA GLU A 3 13.19 13.10 -16.11
C GLU A 3 12.28 12.27 -15.20
N ALA A 4 12.76 11.11 -14.76
CA ALA A 4 12.10 10.34 -13.72
C ALA A 4 12.12 11.17 -12.43
N GLY A 5 11.05 11.90 -12.18
CA GLY A 5 10.91 12.73 -10.99
C GLY A 5 10.81 11.85 -9.74
N LEU A 6 11.48 12.24 -8.67
CA LEU A 6 11.30 11.64 -7.36
C LEU A 6 10.15 12.35 -6.65
N THR A 7 9.21 11.60 -6.09
CA THR A 7 8.13 12.16 -5.28
C THR A 7 8.31 11.77 -3.81
N PHE A 8 8.31 12.78 -2.94
CA PHE A 8 8.24 12.60 -1.50
C PHE A 8 6.77 12.42 -1.08
N VAL A 9 6.45 11.29 -0.47
CA VAL A 9 5.11 10.99 0.03
C VAL A 9 5.16 10.93 1.55
N ARG A 10 4.51 11.89 2.19
CA ARG A 10 4.23 11.83 3.62
C ARG A 10 2.97 11.01 3.85
N VAL A 11 3.07 9.98 4.67
CA VAL A 11 1.89 9.23 5.10
C VAL A 11 1.42 9.81 6.41
N SER A 12 0.39 10.65 6.34
CA SER A 12 -0.22 11.23 7.53
C SER A 12 -0.85 10.12 8.38
N HIS A 13 -0.21 9.84 9.51
CA HIS A 13 -0.87 9.16 10.60
C HIS A 13 -1.59 10.25 11.42
N HIS A 14 -2.92 10.27 11.41
CA HIS A 14 -3.64 10.92 12.50
C HIS A 14 -3.39 10.06 13.74
N CYS A 15 -2.31 10.38 14.47
CA CYS A 15 -1.99 9.73 15.72
C CYS A 15 -3.09 10.04 16.74
N VAL A 16 -3.91 9.04 17.04
CA VAL A 16 -4.59 8.97 18.33
C VAL A 16 -3.49 8.79 19.37
N ASP A 17 -3.48 9.62 20.42
CA ASP A 17 -2.46 9.71 21.49
C ASP A 17 -1.53 8.49 21.60
N GLU A 18 -0.26 8.69 21.23
CA GLU A 18 0.85 7.73 21.32
C GLU A 18 1.00 7.12 22.72
N LYS A 19 0.48 7.83 23.73
CA LYS A 19 0.42 7.45 25.14
C LYS A 19 -0.36 6.16 25.42
N TYR A 20 -1.29 5.75 24.54
CA TYR A 20 -2.19 4.62 24.78
C TYR A 20 -1.92 3.38 23.91
N ARG A 21 -1.16 3.49 22.80
CA ARG A 21 -0.80 2.32 21.99
C ARG A 21 0.38 2.64 21.05
N PRO A 22 1.58 2.06 21.26
CA PRO A 22 2.60 2.08 20.23
C PRO A 22 2.12 1.16 19.09
N MET A 23 1.44 1.74 18.10
CA MET A 23 0.96 1.00 16.94
C MET A 23 2.09 0.92 15.92
N LYS A 24 2.44 -0.31 15.51
CA LYS A 24 3.44 -0.52 14.46
C LYS A 24 2.98 0.20 13.18
N SER A 25 3.88 0.97 12.58
CA SER A 25 3.62 1.66 11.32
C SER A 25 3.20 0.67 10.23
N LYS A 26 2.26 1.09 9.37
CA LYS A 26 1.86 0.36 8.17
C LYS A 26 2.90 0.40 7.06
N MET A 27 3.81 1.38 7.12
CA MET A 27 4.77 1.69 6.07
C MET A 27 5.58 0.48 5.59
N PRO A 28 6.14 -0.39 6.46
CA PRO A 28 6.90 -1.54 6.00
C PRO A 28 6.07 -2.50 5.14
N SER A 29 4.78 -2.64 5.42
CA SER A 29 3.91 -3.52 4.63
C SER A 29 3.49 -2.90 3.30
N GLU A 30 3.24 -1.59 3.27
CA GLU A 30 2.94 -0.87 2.02
C GLU A 30 4.14 -0.92 1.07
N VAL A 31 5.35 -0.67 1.59
CA VAL A 31 6.61 -0.77 0.82
C VAL A 31 6.85 -2.19 0.31
N ALA A 32 6.68 -3.20 1.18
CA ALA A 32 6.82 -4.60 0.78
C ALA A 32 5.80 -4.99 -0.29
N THR A 33 4.57 -4.48 -0.22
CA THR A 33 3.53 -4.73 -1.22
C THR A 33 3.90 -4.12 -2.57
N LEU A 34 4.37 -2.87 -2.63
CA LEU A 34 4.82 -2.25 -3.88
C LEU A 34 5.95 -3.05 -4.54
N ARG A 35 6.98 -3.43 -3.75
CA ARG A 35 8.11 -4.23 -4.25
C ARG A 35 7.67 -5.64 -4.68
N TYR A 36 6.74 -6.25 -3.95
CA TYR A 36 6.19 -7.57 -4.31
C TYR A 36 5.46 -7.52 -5.65
N LEU A 37 4.59 -6.52 -5.84
CA LEU A 37 3.88 -6.31 -7.11
C LEU A 37 4.86 -6.06 -8.26
N LYS A 38 5.86 -5.19 -8.07
CA LYS A 38 6.89 -4.91 -9.09
C LYS A 38 7.67 -6.16 -9.50
N ARG A 39 7.89 -7.10 -8.56
CA ARG A 39 8.63 -8.34 -8.83
C ARG A 39 7.78 -9.47 -9.45
N HIS A 40 6.49 -9.54 -9.14
CA HIS A 40 5.64 -10.68 -9.49
C HIS A 40 4.55 -10.36 -10.53
N THR A 41 4.45 -9.11 -10.97
CA THR A 41 3.46 -8.67 -11.96
C THR A 41 4.10 -7.77 -13.01
N SER A 42 3.40 -7.56 -14.11
CA SER A 42 3.76 -6.55 -15.13
C SER A 42 3.16 -5.17 -14.85
N ILE A 43 2.51 -4.98 -13.70
CA ILE A 43 1.84 -3.73 -13.35
C ILE A 43 2.90 -2.66 -13.07
N ALA A 44 2.72 -1.50 -13.68
CA ALA A 44 3.51 -0.32 -13.37
C ALA A 44 3.15 0.20 -11.96
N VAL A 45 4.03 -0.06 -10.99
CA VAL A 45 3.96 0.47 -9.63
C VAL A 45 5.22 1.29 -9.35
N PRO A 46 5.15 2.35 -8.53
CA PRO A 46 6.33 3.16 -8.22
C PRO A 46 7.35 2.36 -7.41
N ASP A 47 8.64 2.59 -7.65
CA ASP A 47 9.66 2.06 -6.75
C ASP A 47 9.69 2.81 -5.42
N ALA A 48 9.64 2.05 -4.32
CA ALA A 48 9.84 2.58 -2.98
C ALA A 48 11.35 2.59 -2.68
N LEU A 49 11.99 3.73 -2.90
CA LEU A 49 13.44 3.88 -2.81
C LEU A 49 13.94 3.91 -1.37
N VAL A 50 13.29 4.72 -0.53
CA VAL A 50 13.59 4.81 0.89
C VAL A 50 12.32 5.13 1.67
N TYR A 51 12.22 4.61 2.88
CA TYR A 51 11.13 4.93 3.80
C TYR A 51 11.66 4.97 5.23
N ASP A 52 10.91 5.66 6.08
CA ASP A 52 11.08 5.64 7.52
C ASP A 52 9.71 5.43 8.16
N SER A 53 9.63 4.51 9.12
CA SER A 53 8.41 4.33 9.91
C SER A 53 8.22 5.39 10.99
N ASP A 54 9.17 6.31 11.15
CA ASP A 54 9.22 7.39 12.14
C ASP A 54 9.01 6.87 13.57
N SER A 55 9.73 5.79 13.90
CA SER A 55 9.61 5.14 15.22
C SER A 55 10.14 5.99 16.37
N ASP A 56 10.92 7.03 16.06
CA ASP A 56 11.42 8.03 17.00
C ASP A 56 10.62 9.34 16.99
N ASN A 57 9.56 9.41 16.17
CA ASN A 57 8.63 10.53 16.02
C ASN A 57 9.36 11.87 15.77
N ARG A 58 10.49 11.85 15.05
CA ARG A 58 11.31 13.03 14.79
C ARG A 58 10.72 13.95 13.74
N VAL A 59 9.93 13.39 12.82
CA VAL A 59 9.36 14.13 11.68
C VAL A 59 7.84 14.15 11.67
N GLY A 60 7.21 13.62 12.73
CA GLY A 60 5.76 13.74 12.97
C GLY A 60 4.91 12.86 12.06
N GLY A 61 5.44 11.73 11.62
CA GLY A 61 4.77 10.66 10.89
C GLY A 61 5.71 9.88 9.95
N ALA A 62 5.33 8.64 9.65
CA ALA A 62 6.01 7.81 8.67
C ALA A 62 6.02 8.48 7.27
N TRP A 63 7.09 8.27 6.53
CA TRP A 63 7.27 8.83 5.19
C TRP A 63 8.01 7.88 4.26
N MET A 64 7.89 8.12 2.96
CA MET A 64 8.66 7.42 1.94
C MET A 64 8.97 8.32 0.74
N ILE A 65 10.10 8.05 0.09
CA ILE A 65 10.46 8.61 -1.22
C ILE A 65 10.28 7.50 -2.25
N MET A 66 9.54 7.81 -3.30
CA MET A 66 9.25 6.87 -4.38
C MET A 66 9.40 7.51 -5.76
N GLU A 67 9.48 6.68 -6.79
CA GLU A 67 9.38 7.12 -8.18
C GLU A 67 8.03 7.83 -8.44
N ALA A 68 8.05 8.94 -9.17
CA ALA A 68 6.84 9.49 -9.77
C ALA A 68 6.49 8.66 -11.02
N LEU A 69 5.26 8.16 -11.09
CA LEU A 69 4.76 7.54 -12.32
C LEU A 69 4.18 8.62 -13.23
N ASP A 70 4.55 8.58 -14.50
CA ASP A 70 3.98 9.45 -15.52
C ASP A 70 2.51 9.10 -15.74
N GLY A 71 1.64 10.11 -15.68
CA GLY A 71 0.23 9.97 -16.01
C GLY A 71 -0.65 10.90 -15.19
N ASP A 72 -1.90 11.02 -15.64
CA ASP A 72 -2.94 11.74 -14.92
C ASP A 72 -3.81 10.78 -14.13
N ALA A 73 -4.38 11.27 -13.03
CA ALA A 73 -5.37 10.52 -12.29
C ALA A 73 -6.56 10.20 -13.22
N MET A 74 -6.97 8.93 -13.30
CA MET A 74 -8.08 8.53 -14.18
C MET A 74 -9.34 9.38 -13.97
N VAL A 75 -9.64 9.74 -12.71
CA VAL A 75 -10.79 10.57 -12.36
C VAL A 75 -10.75 11.96 -12.98
N SER A 76 -9.56 12.56 -13.17
CA SER A 76 -9.44 13.91 -13.73
C SER A 76 -9.58 13.95 -15.24
N VAL A 77 -9.28 12.84 -15.93
CA VAL A 77 -9.34 12.76 -17.40
C VAL A 77 -10.55 11.97 -17.93
N TRP A 78 -11.27 11.24 -17.08
CA TRP A 78 -12.34 10.33 -17.52
C TRP A 78 -13.36 10.98 -18.45
N ASP A 79 -13.85 12.17 -18.12
CA ASP A 79 -14.90 12.83 -18.92
C ASP A 79 -14.41 13.35 -20.28
N SER A 80 -13.11 13.57 -20.44
CA SER A 80 -12.52 14.00 -21.72
C SER A 80 -12.19 12.84 -22.66
N LEU A 81 -12.19 11.59 -22.18
CA LEU A 81 -11.91 10.40 -22.97
C LEU A 81 -13.05 10.05 -23.93
N THR A 82 -12.72 9.62 -25.14
CA THR A 82 -13.69 9.03 -26.08
C THR A 82 -14.21 7.69 -25.56
N ARG A 83 -15.31 7.21 -26.14
CA ARG A 83 -15.88 5.89 -25.80
C ARG A 83 -14.86 4.75 -25.99
N GLU A 84 -14.09 4.80 -27.07
CA GLU A 84 -13.07 3.81 -27.41
C GLU A 84 -11.91 3.84 -26.42
N GLN A 85 -11.50 5.03 -25.97
CA GLN A 85 -10.47 5.19 -24.94
C GLN A 85 -10.95 4.67 -23.59
N LYS A 86 -12.19 5.01 -23.19
CA LYS A 86 -12.82 4.46 -21.97
C LYS A 86 -12.86 2.94 -22.01
N HIS A 87 -13.26 2.37 -23.15
CA HIS A 87 -13.29 0.93 -23.34
C HIS A 87 -11.90 0.30 -23.15
N LYS A 88 -10.87 0.82 -23.81
CA LYS A 88 -9.48 0.35 -23.64
C LYS A 88 -9.00 0.47 -22.20
N LEU A 89 -9.28 1.58 -21.54
CA LEU A 89 -8.89 1.84 -20.15
C LEU A 89 -9.54 0.85 -19.19
N THR A 90 -10.85 0.58 -19.33
CA THR A 90 -11.55 -0.41 -18.52
C THR A 90 -10.97 -1.81 -18.69
N PHE A 91 -10.60 -2.20 -19.92
CA PHE A 91 -9.93 -3.49 -20.16
C PHE A 91 -8.54 -3.55 -19.49
N ALA A 92 -7.73 -2.50 -19.63
CA ALA A 92 -6.42 -2.44 -18.98
C ALA A 92 -6.52 -2.52 -17.45
N MET A 93 -7.55 -1.89 -16.85
CA MET A 93 -7.83 -2.06 -15.42
C MET A 93 -8.20 -3.49 -15.08
N GLY A 94 -9.03 -4.14 -15.90
CA GLY A 94 -9.38 -5.56 -15.73
C GLY A 94 -8.14 -6.46 -15.72
N ASP A 95 -7.22 -6.25 -16.66
CA ASP A 95 -5.96 -6.99 -16.75
C ASP A 95 -5.07 -6.75 -15.51
N MET A 96 -5.00 -5.50 -15.03
CA MET A 96 -4.29 -5.15 -13.80
C MET A 96 -4.89 -5.88 -12.59
N TYR A 97 -6.21 -5.82 -12.40
CA TYR A 97 -6.88 -6.52 -11.30
C TYR A 97 -6.66 -8.02 -11.37
N LEU A 98 -6.79 -8.61 -12.56
CA LEU A 98 -6.54 -10.04 -12.77
C LEU A 98 -5.10 -10.42 -12.37
N SER A 99 -4.12 -9.60 -12.73
CA SER A 99 -2.72 -9.83 -12.36
C SER A 99 -2.49 -9.77 -10.84
N ILE A 100 -3.14 -8.84 -10.13
CA ILE A 100 -3.08 -8.78 -8.65
C ILE A 100 -3.78 -9.98 -8.02
N LEU A 101 -5.00 -10.30 -8.47
CA LEU A 101 -5.82 -11.38 -7.90
C LEU A 101 -5.24 -12.78 -8.17
N SER A 102 -4.40 -12.91 -9.19
CA SER A 102 -3.66 -14.15 -9.47
C SER A 102 -2.51 -14.41 -8.48
N LEU A 103 -2.15 -13.42 -7.66
CA LEU A 103 -1.18 -13.59 -6.58
C LEU A 103 -1.88 -14.26 -5.38
N LEU A 104 -1.72 -15.57 -5.26
CA LEU A 104 -2.37 -16.36 -4.22
C LEU A 104 -1.51 -16.46 -2.97
N PHE A 105 -2.15 -16.28 -1.81
CA PHE A 105 -1.57 -16.49 -0.49
C PHE A 105 -2.41 -17.53 0.26
N ASN A 106 -1.76 -18.36 1.07
CA ASN A 106 -2.42 -19.42 1.83
C ASN A 106 -3.05 -18.94 3.15
N VAL A 107 -2.89 -17.66 3.49
CA VAL A 107 -3.35 -17.04 4.74
C VAL A 107 -3.69 -15.57 4.48
N ILE A 108 -4.76 -15.08 5.10
CA ILE A 108 -5.15 -13.66 5.11
C ILE A 108 -4.32 -12.91 6.15
N ARG A 109 -3.30 -12.19 5.69
CA ARG A 109 -2.31 -11.48 6.49
C ARG A 109 -1.62 -10.38 5.66
N SER A 110 -0.75 -9.58 6.28
CA SER A 110 -0.01 -8.51 5.56
C SER A 110 1.36 -8.99 5.06
N ILE A 111 1.78 -8.50 3.90
CA ILE A 111 3.09 -8.80 3.30
C ILE A 111 4.14 -7.89 3.94
N TYR A 112 5.31 -8.45 4.22
CA TYR A 112 6.51 -7.76 4.70
C TYR A 112 7.73 -8.22 3.92
N GLU A 113 8.82 -7.48 4.05
CA GLU A 113 10.10 -7.78 3.42
C GLU A 113 11.21 -7.74 4.46
N ASP A 114 12.10 -8.74 4.43
CA ASP A 114 13.38 -8.73 5.13
C ASP A 114 14.48 -9.13 4.15
N ARG A 115 15.48 -8.26 3.98
CA ARG A 115 16.65 -8.49 3.11
C ARG A 115 16.29 -9.02 1.70
N GLY A 116 15.24 -8.49 1.07
CA GLY A 116 14.80 -8.89 -0.27
C GLY A 116 13.94 -10.16 -0.33
N SER A 117 13.66 -10.77 0.83
CA SER A 117 12.77 -11.93 0.96
C SER A 117 11.42 -11.49 1.51
N PHE A 118 10.34 -11.89 0.84
CA PHE A 118 8.98 -11.56 1.25
C PHE A 118 8.44 -12.62 2.21
N PHE A 119 7.74 -12.16 3.25
CA PHE A 119 7.06 -13.04 4.20
C PHE A 119 5.72 -12.46 4.64
N ILE A 120 4.87 -13.34 5.16
CA ILE A 120 3.51 -13.00 5.57
C ILE A 120 3.48 -12.80 7.09
N GLY A 121 3.25 -11.55 7.52
CA GLY A 121 3.26 -11.11 8.92
C GLY A 121 1.87 -10.71 9.44
N PRO A 122 1.77 -10.22 10.70
CA PRO A 122 0.49 -9.81 11.28
C PRO A 122 -0.26 -8.79 10.40
N ILE A 123 -1.59 -8.81 10.40
CA ILE A 123 -2.36 -7.80 9.65
C ILE A 123 -2.00 -6.40 10.17
N VAL A 124 -1.67 -5.53 9.22
CA VAL A 124 -1.57 -4.10 9.44
C VAL A 124 -2.97 -3.51 9.44
N THR A 125 -3.31 -2.82 10.54
CA THR A 125 -4.59 -2.16 10.66
C THR A 125 -4.54 -0.74 10.09
N MET A 126 -5.44 -0.42 9.17
CA MET A 126 -5.76 0.96 8.84
C MET A 126 -6.64 1.55 9.94
N GLN A 127 -6.18 2.60 10.62
CA GLN A 127 -7.09 3.42 11.42
C GLN A 127 -7.94 4.24 10.45
N THR A 128 -9.20 3.85 10.26
CA THR A 128 -10.21 4.77 9.73
C THR A 128 -10.47 5.81 10.82
N SER A 129 -10.43 7.09 10.45
CA SER A 129 -10.34 8.27 11.32
C SER A 129 -11.51 8.49 12.30
N GLN A 130 -12.40 7.52 12.52
CA GLN A 130 -13.69 7.75 13.18
C GLN A 130 -13.88 7.09 14.55
N ALA A 131 -12.96 6.27 15.05
CA ALA A 131 -13.00 5.86 16.46
C ALA A 131 -11.62 5.47 17.03
N PRO A 132 -11.24 5.94 18.24
CA PRO A 132 -10.00 5.57 18.92
C PRO A 132 -9.83 4.05 19.17
N ASP A 133 -10.93 3.30 19.22
CA ASP A 133 -10.98 1.89 19.66
C ASP A 133 -11.27 0.88 18.52
N THR A 134 -11.33 1.31 17.26
CA THR A 134 -11.61 0.38 16.15
C THR A 134 -10.40 -0.41 15.67
N ALA A 135 -9.19 -0.11 16.16
CA ALA A 135 -8.02 -0.85 15.74
C ALA A 135 -8.03 -2.27 16.35
N PRO A 136 -8.12 -3.35 15.53
CA PRO A 136 -8.12 -4.72 16.01
C PRO A 136 -6.96 -4.97 16.97
N ARG A 137 -7.24 -5.66 18.06
CA ARG A 137 -6.21 -6.08 19.02
C ARG A 137 -5.17 -6.95 18.29
N PRO A 138 -3.87 -6.88 18.60
CA PRO A 138 -2.86 -7.68 17.90
C PRO A 138 -3.14 -9.19 17.94
N ASN A 139 -3.78 -9.67 19.00
CA ASN A 139 -4.24 -11.05 19.16
C ASN A 139 -5.49 -11.40 18.33
N LYS A 140 -6.05 -10.45 17.58
CA LYS A 140 -7.16 -10.59 16.63
C LYS A 140 -6.75 -10.24 15.20
N CYS A 141 -5.45 -10.30 14.88
CA CYS A 141 -4.90 -9.95 13.56
C CYS A 141 -4.40 -11.18 12.76
N GLY A 142 -5.00 -12.35 13.01
CA GLY A 142 -4.68 -13.59 12.33
C GLY A 142 -3.43 -14.32 12.85
N PRO A 143 -2.96 -15.39 12.17
CA PRO A 143 -3.36 -15.82 10.82
C PRO A 143 -4.84 -16.20 10.74
N PHE A 144 -5.49 -15.79 9.65
CA PHE A 144 -6.81 -16.27 9.27
C PHE A 144 -6.69 -17.07 7.98
N HIS A 145 -7.32 -18.23 7.92
CA HIS A 145 -7.38 -19.09 6.74
C HIS A 145 -8.68 -18.87 5.95
N SER A 146 -9.69 -18.27 6.57
CA SER A 146 -10.95 -17.93 5.95
C SER A 146 -11.52 -16.62 6.51
N THR A 147 -12.53 -16.06 5.86
CA THR A 147 -13.28 -14.90 6.39
C THR A 147 -14.23 -15.28 7.54
N ALA A 148 -14.36 -16.57 7.86
CA ALA A 148 -15.19 -17.07 8.95
C ALA A 148 -14.42 -17.25 10.28
N ASP A 149 -13.09 -17.16 10.24
CA ASP A 149 -12.19 -17.23 11.40
C ASP A 149 -12.23 -15.93 12.22
#